data_AF-X1VU56-F1
#
_entry.id   AF-X1VU56-F1
#
_cell.length_a   1.000
_cell.length_b   1.000
_cell.length_c   1.000
_cell.angle_alpha   90.00
_cell.angle_beta   90.00
_cell.angle_gamma   90.00
#
_symmetry.space_group_name_H-M   'P 1'
#
loop_
_entity.id
_entity.type
_entity.pdbx_description
1 polymer ?
#
loop_
_entity_poly.entity_id
_entity_poly.type
_entity_poly.pdbx_seq_one_letter_code
_entity_poly.pdbx_strand_id
1 'polypeptide(L)'
;MQRPPPERLTIDVGAMREKLSAAEVNADLRPWGLESALGILETFVCGEERLREWTGEGPINTDDLPYVQYKTRYSAGPKCAGTTFLLLVESVWPYVRNTGSEGEAQRLERQLALRASANALMFGRQVPQAVALAPEDP
;
A
#
# COMPACT_ATOMS: atom_id res chain seq x y z
N MET A 1 -0.43 28.95 13.75
CA MET A 1 -0.21 28.96 12.29
C MET A 1 -0.66 27.59 11.79
N GLN A 2 -1.77 27.49 11.06
CA GLN A 2 -2.25 26.19 10.55
C GLN A 2 -1.35 25.76 9.39
N ARG A 3 -0.81 24.53 9.46
CA ARG A 3 -0.06 23.93 8.37
C ARG A 3 -1.05 23.70 7.21
N PRO A 4 -0.69 24.03 5.95
CA PRO A 4 -1.55 23.69 4.82
C PRO A 4 -1.83 22.19 4.79
N PRO A 5 -3.01 21.76 4.30
CA PRO A 5 -3.30 20.35 4.13
C PRO A 5 -2.22 19.72 3.23
N PRO A 6 -1.82 18.46 3.49
CA PRO A 6 -0.89 17.76 2.64
C PRO A 6 -1.40 17.72 1.19
N GLU A 7 -0.48 17.75 0.23
CA GLU A 7 -0.79 17.54 -1.17
C GLU A 7 -1.28 16.11 -1.41
N ARG A 8 -2.17 15.93 -2.39
CA ARG A 8 -2.65 14.60 -2.78
C ARG A 8 -1.49 13.71 -3.20
N LEU A 9 -1.53 12.46 -2.73
CA LEU A 9 -0.56 11.42 -3.04
C LEU A 9 -0.42 11.29 -4.56
N THR A 10 0.80 11.48 -5.01
CA THR A 10 1.19 11.30 -6.41
C THR A 10 2.51 10.55 -6.43
N ILE A 11 2.55 9.42 -7.13
CA ILE A 11 3.69 8.51 -7.18
C ILE A 11 4.32 8.60 -8.56
N ASP A 12 5.57 9.05 -8.59
CA ASP A 12 6.35 9.20 -9.82
C ASP A 12 7.11 7.90 -10.14
N VAL A 13 6.59 7.13 -11.09
CA VAL A 13 7.17 5.83 -11.44
C VAL A 13 8.53 5.98 -12.13
N GLY A 14 8.72 7.05 -12.91
CA GLY A 14 10.00 7.37 -13.54
C GLY A 14 11.08 7.63 -12.50
N ALA A 15 10.80 8.53 -11.56
CA ALA A 15 11.73 8.84 -10.47
C ALA A 15 11.99 7.63 -9.55
N MET A 16 10.98 6.77 -9.33
CA MET A 16 11.14 5.53 -8.58
C MET A 16 12.10 4.57 -9.30
N ARG A 17 11.92 4.35 -10.61
CA ARG A 17 12.81 3.50 -11.42
C ARG A 17 14.25 4.03 -11.42
N GLU A 18 14.42 5.35 -11.51
CA GLU A 18 15.74 5.98 -11.44
C GLU A 18 16.44 5.68 -10.09
N LYS A 19 15.73 5.85 -8.98
CA LYS A 19 16.26 5.51 -7.64
C LYS A 19 16.60 4.03 -7.49
N LEU A 20 15.73 3.15 -8.00
CA LEU A 20 15.92 1.71 -7.97
C LEU A 20 17.03 1.21 -8.89
N SER A 21 17.50 2.03 -9.84
CA SER A 21 18.63 1.69 -10.71
C SER A 21 19.98 1.75 -9.98
N ALA A 22 20.05 2.41 -8.82
CA ALA A 22 21.25 2.41 -7.99
C ALA A 22 21.51 1.01 -7.43
N ALA A 23 22.69 0.46 -7.69
CA ALA A 23 23.03 -0.92 -7.35
C ALA A 23 22.91 -1.23 -5.84
N GLU A 24 23.29 -0.27 -4.99
CA GLU A 24 23.18 -0.39 -3.53
C GLU A 24 21.72 -0.48 -3.09
N VAL A 25 20.86 0.40 -3.60
CA VAL A 25 19.40 0.39 -3.33
C VAL A 25 18.77 -0.92 -3.81
N ASN A 26 19.14 -1.36 -5.01
CA ASN A 26 18.63 -2.62 -5.57
C ASN A 26 19.04 -3.83 -4.71
N ALA A 27 20.31 -3.88 -4.27
CA ALA A 27 20.82 -4.98 -3.46
C ALA A 27 20.13 -5.05 -2.08
N ASP A 28 19.85 -3.90 -1.46
CA ASP A 28 19.18 -3.82 -0.16
C ASP A 28 17.71 -4.24 -0.21
N LEU A 29 17.02 -3.95 -1.32
CA LEU A 29 15.59 -4.22 -1.48
C LEU A 29 15.27 -5.62 -2.02
N ARG A 30 16.20 -6.25 -2.73
CA ARG A 30 16.02 -7.57 -3.34
C ARG A 30 15.59 -8.69 -2.37
N PRO A 31 16.11 -8.79 -1.13
CA PRO A 31 15.66 -9.82 -0.19
C PRO A 31 14.18 -9.76 0.14
N TRP A 32 13.53 -8.63 -0.13
CA TRP A 32 12.13 -8.36 0.15
C TRP A 32 11.24 -8.35 -1.10
N GLY A 33 11.82 -8.60 -2.29
CA GLY A 33 11.09 -8.49 -3.56
C GLY A 33 10.77 -7.04 -3.98
N LEU A 34 11.43 -6.05 -3.38
CA LEU A 34 11.15 -4.62 -3.57
C LEU A 34 12.12 -3.93 -4.52
N GLU A 35 12.94 -4.68 -5.26
CA GLU A 35 13.97 -4.15 -6.15
C GLU A 35 13.41 -3.53 -7.45
N SER A 36 12.10 -3.65 -7.68
CA SER A 36 11.40 -3.15 -8.86
C SER A 36 10.27 -2.19 -8.48
N ALA A 37 9.93 -1.29 -9.42
CA ALA A 37 8.81 -0.37 -9.21
C ALA A 37 7.48 -1.12 -9.02
N LEU A 38 7.29 -2.25 -9.70
CA LEU A 38 6.12 -3.10 -9.51
C LEU A 38 6.07 -3.68 -8.09
N GLY A 39 7.19 -4.23 -7.62
CA GLY A 39 7.31 -4.81 -6.27
C GLY A 39 7.04 -3.80 -5.16
N ILE A 40 7.42 -2.53 -5.34
CA ILE A 40 7.03 -1.47 -4.40
C ILE A 40 5.53 -1.15 -4.52
N LEU A 41 5.04 -0.92 -5.74
CA LEU A 41 3.68 -0.46 -5.98
C LEU A 41 2.60 -1.49 -5.60
N GLU A 42 2.91 -2.79 -5.64
CA GLU A 42 1.99 -3.84 -5.21
C GLU A 42 1.80 -3.88 -3.68
N THR A 43 2.69 -3.27 -2.90
CA THR A 43 2.51 -3.13 -1.43
C THR A 43 1.50 -2.06 -1.06
N PHE A 44 1.01 -1.30 -2.03
CA PHE A 44 0.01 -0.26 -1.81
C PHE A 44 -1.29 -0.85 -1.27
N VAL A 45 -1.78 -0.24 -0.17
CA VAL A 45 -3.06 -0.63 0.44
C VAL A 45 -4.14 0.37 0.04
N CYS A 46 -3.96 1.64 0.37
CA CYS A 46 -4.92 2.68 0.06
C CYS A 46 -4.31 4.09 0.10
N GLY A 47 -4.98 5.03 -0.55
CA GLY A 47 -4.68 6.44 -0.51
C GLY A 47 -5.41 7.16 0.61
N GLU A 48 -5.26 8.48 0.62
CA GLU A 48 -5.64 9.35 1.73
C GLU A 48 -7.14 9.40 2.00
N GLU A 49 -7.97 9.38 0.95
CA GLU A 49 -9.42 9.46 1.09
C GLU A 49 -9.95 8.19 1.77
N ARG A 50 -9.54 7.02 1.29
CA ARG A 50 -9.90 5.74 1.86
C ARG A 50 -9.38 5.54 3.28
N LEU A 51 -8.15 6.01 3.53
CA LEU A 51 -7.58 6.00 4.88
C LEU A 51 -8.36 6.91 5.84
N ARG A 52 -8.79 8.08 5.38
CA ARG A 52 -9.62 9.02 6.16
C ARG A 52 -10.99 8.43 6.48
N GLU A 53 -11.64 7.80 5.51
CA GLU A 53 -12.92 7.08 5.72
C GLU A 53 -12.79 5.99 6.78
N TRP A 54 -11.70 5.23 6.73
CA TRP A 54 -11.48 4.10 7.64
C TRP A 54 -11.07 4.53 9.04
N THR A 55 -10.23 5.56 9.17
CA THR A 55 -9.79 6.08 10.47
C THR A 55 -10.89 6.90 11.17
N GLY A 56 -11.80 7.51 10.42
CA GLY A 56 -12.87 8.35 10.94
C GLY A 56 -12.35 9.56 11.74
N GLU A 57 -13.19 10.08 12.64
CA GLU A 57 -12.79 11.11 13.62
C GLU A 57 -12.21 10.43 14.87
N GLY A 58 -10.95 10.00 14.78
CA GLY A 58 -10.21 9.45 15.91
C GLY A 58 -9.67 10.54 16.85
N PRO A 59 -9.43 10.23 18.13
CA PRO A 59 -8.74 11.15 19.03
C PRO A 59 -7.35 11.47 18.48
N ILE A 60 -6.98 12.76 18.50
CA ILE A 60 -5.67 13.21 18.04
C ILE A 60 -4.64 12.81 19.10
N ASN A 61 -3.72 11.92 18.75
CA ASN A 61 -2.56 11.58 19.57
C ASN A 61 -1.49 12.66 19.39
N THR A 62 -1.25 13.48 20.41
CA THR A 62 -0.24 14.55 20.40
C THR A 62 0.66 14.44 21.61
N ASP A 63 1.79 15.14 21.61
CA ASP A 63 2.70 15.16 22.77
C ASP A 63 2.01 15.71 24.03
N ASP A 64 1.07 16.65 23.87
CA ASP A 64 0.30 17.25 24.97
C ASP A 64 -0.94 16.42 25.36
N LEU A 65 -1.40 15.52 24.49
CA LEU A 65 -2.48 14.55 24.73
C LEU A 65 -2.08 13.16 24.22
N PRO A 66 -1.15 12.47 24.91
CA PRO A 66 -0.71 11.16 24.48
C PRO A 66 -1.82 10.15 24.72
N TYR A 67 -2.16 9.39 23.67
CA TYR A 67 -3.06 8.27 23.79
C TYR A 67 -2.31 7.10 24.44
N VAL A 68 -2.54 6.86 25.73
CA VAL A 68 -1.94 5.73 26.43
C VAL A 68 -2.72 4.47 26.09
N GLN A 69 -2.08 3.54 25.37
CA GLN A 69 -2.68 2.25 25.05
C GLN A 69 -2.71 1.37 26.32
N TYR A 70 -3.85 1.28 27.01
CA TYR A 70 -4.04 0.32 28.11
C TYR A 70 -5.04 -0.77 27.72
N LYS A 71 -4.62 -2.04 27.86
CA LYS A 71 -5.47 -3.22 27.66
C LYS A 71 -6.36 -3.43 28.89
N THR A 72 -7.66 -3.28 28.71
CA THR A 72 -8.72 -3.66 29.64
C THR A 72 -9.68 -4.59 28.91
N ARG A 73 -10.56 -5.29 29.64
CA ARG A 73 -11.65 -6.06 29.02
C ARG A 73 -12.60 -5.21 28.15
N TYR A 74 -12.52 -3.89 28.26
CA TYR A 74 -13.35 -2.92 27.54
C TYR A 74 -12.62 -2.19 26.41
N SER A 75 -11.29 -2.30 26.33
CA SER A 75 -10.46 -1.71 25.26
C SER A 75 -9.89 -2.78 24.31
N ALA A 76 -10.48 -3.98 24.32
CA ALA A 76 -10.29 -4.98 23.29
C ALA A 76 -11.01 -4.54 22.01
N GLY A 77 -10.45 -3.55 21.32
CA GLY A 77 -10.85 -3.23 19.96
C GLY A 77 -10.65 -4.45 19.04
N PRO A 78 -11.10 -4.36 17.78
CA PRO A 78 -10.87 -5.41 16.79
C PRO A 78 -9.39 -5.82 16.80
N LYS A 79 -9.13 -7.13 16.81
CA LYS A 79 -7.75 -7.61 16.62
C LYS A 79 -7.28 -7.11 15.27
N CYS A 80 -6.11 -6.45 15.24
CA CYS A 80 -5.45 -6.13 13.99
C CYS A 80 -5.15 -7.44 13.25
N ALA A 81 -5.99 -7.75 12.28
CA ALA A 81 -5.94 -8.94 11.46
C ALA A 81 -5.95 -8.52 9.99
N GLY A 82 -5.30 -9.30 9.11
CA GLY A 82 -5.25 -9.02 7.67
C GLY A 82 -6.62 -8.71 7.06
N THR A 83 -7.68 -9.38 7.50
CA THR A 83 -9.07 -9.15 7.07
C THR A 83 -9.58 -7.73 7.33
N THR A 84 -8.98 -6.99 8.26
CA THR A 84 -9.33 -5.58 8.54
C THR A 84 -8.87 -4.67 7.41
N PHE A 85 -7.76 -5.02 6.75
CA PHE A 85 -7.22 -4.28 5.61
C PHE A 85 -7.96 -4.56 4.32
N LEU A 86 -8.74 -5.65 4.22
CA LEU A 86 -9.53 -5.96 3.03
C LEU A 86 -10.47 -4.81 2.62
N LEU A 87 -11.00 -4.06 3.58
CA LEU A 87 -11.86 -2.90 3.33
C LEU A 87 -11.11 -1.71 2.71
N LEU A 88 -9.80 -1.67 2.93
CA LEU A 88 -8.92 -0.58 2.48
C LEU A 88 -8.35 -0.83 1.09
N VAL A 89 -8.10 -2.09 0.72
CA VAL A 89 -7.43 -2.44 -0.54
C VAL A 89 -8.09 -1.74 -1.72
N GLU A 90 -7.32 -0.92 -2.42
CA GLU A 90 -7.71 -0.29 -3.67
C GLU A 90 -6.55 -0.31 -4.69
N SER A 91 -6.85 0.05 -5.93
CA SER A 91 -5.83 0.15 -6.97
C SER A 91 -4.92 1.36 -6.74
N VAL A 92 -3.61 1.17 -6.87
CA VAL A 92 -2.63 2.28 -6.85
C VAL A 92 -2.66 3.11 -8.14
N TRP A 93 -3.29 2.61 -9.21
CA TRP A 93 -3.26 3.24 -10.54
C TRP A 93 -3.69 4.72 -10.57
N PRO A 94 -4.72 5.18 -9.83
CA PRO A 94 -5.10 6.59 -9.80
C PRO A 94 -4.00 7.52 -9.25
N TYR A 95 -3.01 6.97 -8.54
CA TYR A 95 -1.95 7.71 -7.87
C TYR A 95 -0.64 7.73 -8.66
N VAL A 96 -0.50 6.94 -9.74
CA VAL A 96 0.77 6.85 -10.47
C VAL A 96 0.85 7.80 -11.66
N ARG A 97 2.05 8.32 -11.92
CA ARG A 97 2.38 9.12 -13.11
C ARG A 97 3.76 8.73 -13.66
N ASN A 98 4.09 9.26 -14.85
CA ASN A 98 5.39 9.02 -15.50
C ASN A 98 5.70 7.52 -15.68
N THR A 99 4.70 6.76 -16.15
CA THR A 99 4.74 5.30 -16.24
C THR A 99 5.55 4.76 -17.43
N GLY A 100 6.07 5.64 -18.29
CA GLY A 100 6.84 5.32 -19.49
C GLY A 100 6.01 5.52 -20.75
N SER A 101 6.30 4.72 -21.78
CA SER A 101 5.50 4.65 -23.00
C SER A 101 4.10 4.09 -22.73
N GLU A 102 3.16 4.33 -23.65
CA GLU A 102 1.79 3.83 -23.55
C GLU A 102 1.72 2.30 -23.35
N GLY A 103 2.57 1.55 -24.08
CA GLY A 103 2.64 0.11 -23.94
C GLY A 103 3.19 -0.36 -22.58
N GLU A 104 4.12 0.40 -21.99
CA GLU A 104 4.62 0.13 -20.63
C GLU A 104 3.57 0.46 -19.57
N ALA A 105 2.86 1.58 -19.74
CA ALA A 105 1.77 1.99 -18.86
C ALA A 105 0.66 0.93 -18.81
N GLN A 106 0.19 0.46 -19.97
CA GLN A 106 -0.84 -0.58 -20.05
C GLN A 106 -0.39 -1.93 -19.44
N ARG A 107 0.89 -2.29 -19.60
CA ARG A 107 1.43 -3.50 -18.95
C ARG A 107 1.46 -3.34 -17.43
N LEU A 108 1.96 -2.21 -16.95
CA LEU A 108 2.04 -1.92 -15.51
C LEU A 108 0.65 -1.88 -14.87
N GLU A 109 -0.32 -1.22 -15.49
CA GLU A 109 -1.71 -1.17 -15.01
C GLU A 109 -2.30 -2.58 -14.84
N ARG A 110 -2.14 -3.44 -15.86
CA ARG A 110 -2.63 -4.83 -15.80
C ARG A 110 -1.96 -5.63 -14.69
N GLN A 111 -0.65 -5.48 -14.52
CA GLN A 111 0.08 -6.16 -13.44
C GLN A 111 -0.39 -5.68 -12.06
N LEU A 112 -0.56 -4.38 -11.87
CA LEU A 112 -1.04 -3.81 -10.61
C LEU A 112 -2.48 -4.22 -10.30
N ALA A 113 -3.36 -4.27 -11.31
CA ALA A 113 -4.73 -4.74 -11.14
C ALA A 113 -4.78 -6.23 -10.72
N LEU A 114 -3.92 -7.06 -11.33
CA LEU A 114 -3.78 -8.47 -10.96
C LEU A 114 -3.30 -8.62 -9.51
N ARG A 115 -2.26 -7.86 -9.13
CA ARG A 115 -1.69 -7.87 -7.77
C ARG A 115 -2.66 -7.36 -6.72
N ALA A 116 -3.37 -6.27 -6.98
CA ALA A 116 -4.40 -5.76 -6.08
C ALA A 116 -5.50 -6.83 -5.82
N SER A 117 -5.88 -7.58 -6.86
CA SER A 117 -6.83 -8.69 -6.74
C SER A 117 -6.27 -9.86 -5.92
N ALA A 118 -5.01 -10.24 -6.14
CA ALA A 118 -4.33 -11.27 -5.37
C ALA A 118 -4.18 -10.87 -3.88
N ASN A 119 -3.81 -9.62 -3.61
CA ASN A 119 -3.70 -9.08 -2.26
C ASN A 119 -5.04 -9.08 -1.52
N ALA A 120 -6.13 -8.72 -2.20
CA ALA A 120 -7.48 -8.81 -1.62
C ALA A 120 -7.82 -10.26 -1.21
N LEU A 121 -7.48 -11.25 -2.05
CA LEU A 121 -7.65 -12.67 -1.72
C LEU A 121 -6.77 -13.09 -0.53
N MET A 122 -5.52 -12.63 -0.46
CA MET A 122 -4.61 -12.87 0.67
C MET A 122 -5.17 -12.32 1.98
N PHE A 123 -5.61 -11.06 2.00
CA PHE A 123 -6.25 -10.47 3.18
C PHE A 123 -7.55 -11.17 3.56
N GLY A 124 -8.29 -11.70 2.58
CA GLY A 124 -9.48 -12.54 2.74
C GLY A 124 -9.19 -13.99 3.17
N ARG A 125 -7.93 -14.38 3.37
CA ARG A 125 -7.49 -15.76 3.68
C ARG A 125 -7.79 -16.79 2.59
N GLN A 126 -8.00 -16.35 1.36
CA GLN A 126 -8.19 -17.17 0.17
C GLN A 126 -6.84 -17.45 -0.51
N VAL A 127 -5.88 -17.96 0.27
CA VAL A 127 -4.49 -18.13 -0.15
C VAL A 127 -4.33 -19.00 -1.41
N PRO A 128 -5.03 -20.15 -1.57
CA PRO A 128 -4.90 -20.94 -2.80
C PRO A 128 -5.34 -20.18 -4.06
N GLN A 129 -6.39 -19.35 -3.94
CA GLN A 129 -6.88 -18.53 -5.04
C GLN A 129 -5.92 -17.38 -5.35
N ALA A 130 -5.33 -16.76 -4.33
CA ALA A 130 -4.33 -15.72 -4.50
C ALA A 130 -3.09 -16.23 -5.25
N VAL A 131 -2.54 -17.38 -4.82
CA VAL A 131 -1.38 -18.02 -5.47
C VAL A 131 -1.71 -18.46 -6.90
N ALA A 132 -2.92 -18.99 -7.15
CA ALA A 132 -3.34 -19.34 -8.50
C ALA A 132 -3.46 -18.13 -9.44
N LEU A 133 -3.79 -16.96 -8.88
CA LEU A 133 -3.94 -15.71 -9.63
C LEU A 133 -2.58 -15.03 -9.91
N ALA A 134 -1.65 -15.11 -8.95
CA ALA A 134 -0.33 -14.50 -9.03
C ALA A 134 0.75 -15.46 -8.46
N PRO A 135 1.21 -16.44 -9.25
CA PRO A 135 2.05 -17.55 -8.77
C PRO A 135 3.50 -17.17 -8.46
N GLU A 136 3.94 -15.96 -8.85
CA GLU A 136 5.31 -15.46 -8.59
C GLU A 136 5.46 -14.79 -7.23
N ASP A 137 4.43 -14.78 -6.37
CA ASP A 137 4.52 -14.40 -4.95
C ASP A 137 4.73 -15.63 -4.06
N PRO A 138 5.91 -15.83 -3.43
CA PRO A 138 6.12 -16.77 -2.34
C PRO A 138 5.65 -16.27 -0.98
#